data_AF-A0AAV1M2I9-F1
#
_entry.id   AF-A0AAV1M2I9-F1
#
_cell.length_a   1.000
_cell.length_b   1.000
_cell.length_c   1.000
_cell.angle_alpha   90.00
_cell.angle_beta   90.00
_cell.angle_gamma   90.00
#
_symmetry.space_group_name_H-M   'P 1'
#
loop_
_entity.id
_entity.type
_entity.pdbx_description
1 polymer ?
#
loop_
_entity_poly.entity_id
_entity_poly.type
_entity_poly.pdbx_seq_one_letter_code
_entity_poly.pdbx_strand_id
1 'polypeptide(L)'
;MEQYTIEQRAQIVEIYFSNQRSIVLTQRAYRRQFNVRVAPSQSTINRLVANFREQGAVRNLPGPGRHRTVHTADNIQVVQESIREDPETSTRRRSSQLGLSRTSLQRILHTIGLFPYKIQLVQELKPTDYQQRLDYAIYFQQKAQENPNFIHNLIMSDEAYFQLNGFVNKQNCRIWATENPRVLHQRQLHPVKCTVWCGVSSERIIGPFFFENEQGVAISVNGDRYRAMLQNFVRPAVENHPQIWFQQDGATAHTARATMTLLRDIFGERIISRNSNFNWPPRSPDLTAPDCFLWGYLKGKVYVNKPRTIEELKTNIREEINNIPPEVLRKVMENVLERAHLCEAEYGHHLRDIIFNN
;
A
#
# COMPACT_ATOMS: atom_id res chain seq x y z
N MET A 1 -34.98 18.27 -32.98
CA MET A 1 -35.84 17.08 -32.76
C MET A 1 -36.91 17.48 -31.77
N GLU A 2 -38.19 17.37 -32.13
CA GLU A 2 -39.30 17.65 -31.20
C GLU A 2 -39.16 16.72 -29.97
N GLN A 3 -38.96 17.31 -28.79
CA GLN A 3 -38.64 16.58 -27.58
C GLN A 3 -39.93 16.31 -26.79
N TYR A 4 -40.63 15.22 -27.14
CA TYR A 4 -41.77 14.72 -26.36
C TYR A 4 -41.28 13.93 -25.14
N THR A 5 -41.91 14.15 -23.98
CA THR A 5 -41.68 13.34 -22.76
C THR A 5 -42.18 11.90 -22.95
N ILE A 6 -41.85 11.00 -22.03
CA ILE A 6 -42.26 9.59 -22.13
C ILE A 6 -43.78 9.47 -22.05
N GLU A 7 -44.41 10.25 -21.18
CA GLU A 7 -45.86 10.32 -20.97
C GLU A 7 -46.55 10.84 -22.23
N GLN A 8 -46.03 11.91 -22.83
CA GLN A 8 -46.55 12.44 -24.08
C GLN A 8 -46.46 11.43 -25.23
N ARG A 9 -45.38 10.63 -25.28
CA ARG A 9 -45.23 9.58 -26.30
C ARG A 9 -46.23 8.44 -26.11
N ALA A 10 -46.49 8.03 -24.87
CA ALA A 10 -47.51 7.03 -24.56
C ALA A 10 -48.89 7.52 -25.02
N GLN A 11 -49.25 8.77 -24.67
CA GLN A 11 -50.51 9.40 -25.08
C GLN A 11 -50.65 9.49 -26.60
N ILE A 12 -49.56 9.79 -27.33
CA ILE A 12 -49.58 9.81 -28.81
C ILE A 12 -49.93 8.42 -29.38
N VAL A 13 -49.37 7.35 -28.81
CA VAL A 13 -49.66 5.98 -29.23
C VAL A 13 -51.10 5.60 -28.90
N GLU A 14 -51.61 5.94 -27.72
CA GLU A 14 -53.01 5.71 -27.32
C GLU A 14 -53.99 6.41 -28.28
N ILE A 15 -53.80 7.71 -28.51
CA ILE A 15 -54.63 8.52 -29.42
C ILE A 15 -54.62 7.92 -30.83
N TYR A 16 -53.47 7.39 -31.28
CA TYR A 16 -53.37 6.75 -32.58
C TYR A 16 -54.26 5.50 -32.70
N PHE A 17 -54.27 4.66 -31.68
CA PHE A 17 -55.12 3.47 -31.67
C PHE A 17 -56.61 3.81 -31.52
N SER A 18 -56.95 4.80 -30.67
CA SER A 18 -58.34 5.26 -30.49
C SER A 18 -58.92 5.92 -31.75
N ASN A 19 -58.08 6.53 -32.59
CA ASN A 19 -58.50 7.18 -33.84
C ASN A 19 -58.38 6.26 -35.07
N GLN A 20 -58.67 4.97 -34.91
CA GLN A 20 -58.68 3.97 -35.99
C GLN A 20 -57.37 3.93 -36.78
N ARG A 21 -56.23 4.23 -36.13
CA ARG A 21 -54.89 4.22 -36.76
C ARG A 21 -54.74 5.27 -37.88
N SER A 22 -55.54 6.34 -37.86
CA SER A 22 -55.42 7.44 -38.81
C SER A 22 -54.50 8.53 -38.27
N ILE A 23 -53.41 8.81 -38.97
CA ILE A 23 -52.41 9.82 -38.60
C ILE A 23 -53.03 11.22 -38.54
N VAL A 24 -53.88 11.55 -39.51
CA VAL A 24 -54.56 12.86 -39.59
C VAL A 24 -55.53 13.05 -38.42
N LEU A 25 -56.31 12.02 -38.08
CA LEU A 25 -57.22 12.06 -36.93
C LEU A 25 -56.45 12.12 -35.62
N THR A 26 -55.34 11.39 -35.52
CA THR A 26 -54.44 11.41 -34.35
C THR A 26 -53.89 12.80 -34.09
N GLN A 27 -53.39 13.48 -35.13
CA GLN A 27 -52.89 14.84 -35.01
C GLN A 27 -54.00 15.83 -34.64
N ARG A 28 -55.21 15.68 -35.20
CA ARG A 28 -56.36 16.54 -34.85
C ARG A 28 -56.82 16.33 -33.41
N ALA A 29 -56.91 15.08 -32.97
CA ALA A 29 -57.25 14.71 -31.59
C ALA A 29 -56.19 15.19 -30.61
N TYR A 30 -54.90 15.04 -30.93
CA TYR A 30 -53.80 15.55 -30.12
C TYR A 30 -53.85 17.07 -29.93
N ARG A 31 -54.07 17.84 -31.02
CA ARG A 31 -54.23 19.31 -30.92
C ARG A 31 -55.39 19.70 -30.00
N ARG A 32 -56.53 18.99 -30.10
CA ARG A 32 -57.71 19.25 -29.26
C ARG A 32 -57.47 18.89 -27.80
N GLN A 33 -56.87 17.73 -27.53
CA GLN A 33 -56.67 17.22 -26.17
C GLN A 33 -55.65 18.03 -25.39
N PHE A 34 -54.55 18.46 -26.03
CA PHE A 34 -53.48 19.20 -25.37
C PHE A 34 -53.55 20.72 -25.61
N ASN A 35 -54.55 21.20 -26.34
CA ASN A 35 -54.72 22.61 -26.73
C ASN A 35 -53.44 23.22 -27.34
N VAL A 36 -52.80 22.48 -28.25
CA VAL A 36 -51.54 22.87 -28.90
C VAL A 36 -51.72 23.12 -30.39
N ARG A 37 -50.98 24.10 -30.92
CA ARG A 37 -50.98 24.44 -32.35
C ARG A 37 -50.20 23.42 -33.18
N VAL A 38 -49.09 22.93 -32.62
CA VAL A 38 -48.18 21.96 -33.25
C VAL A 38 -48.50 20.56 -32.76
N ALA A 39 -48.68 19.62 -33.69
CA ALA A 39 -48.87 18.21 -33.38
C ALA A 39 -47.66 17.41 -33.85
N PRO A 40 -47.44 16.21 -33.29
CA PRO A 40 -46.36 15.33 -33.72
C PRO A 40 -46.38 15.09 -35.22
N SER A 41 -45.19 15.20 -35.82
CA SER A 41 -44.98 14.87 -37.22
C SER A 41 -45.36 13.42 -37.52
N GLN A 42 -45.79 13.16 -38.76
CA GLN A 42 -46.14 11.82 -39.24
C GLN A 42 -45.01 10.80 -39.01
N SER A 43 -43.77 11.20 -39.26
CA SER A 43 -42.58 10.37 -39.01
C SER A 43 -42.40 10.02 -37.52
N THR A 44 -42.70 10.95 -36.62
CA THR A 44 -42.63 10.72 -35.18
C THR A 44 -43.71 9.75 -34.72
N ILE A 45 -44.95 9.92 -35.18
CA ILE A 45 -46.06 9.01 -34.86
C ILE A 45 -45.74 7.60 -35.35
N ASN A 46 -45.32 7.46 -36.62
CA ASN A 46 -44.96 6.16 -37.19
C ASN A 46 -43.82 5.48 -36.43
N ARG A 47 -42.75 6.22 -36.08
CA ARG A 47 -41.62 5.68 -35.32
C ARG A 47 -42.01 5.22 -33.92
N LEU A 48 -42.86 5.99 -33.22
CA LEU A 48 -43.34 5.62 -31.88
C LEU A 48 -44.23 4.37 -31.92
N VAL A 49 -45.13 4.28 -32.91
CA VAL A 49 -46.01 3.12 -33.07
C VAL A 49 -45.21 1.87 -33.49
N ALA A 50 -44.21 2.01 -34.36
CA ALA A 50 -43.34 0.90 -34.75
C ALA A 50 -42.55 0.36 -33.54
N ASN A 51 -41.88 1.25 -32.79
CA ASN A 51 -41.15 0.87 -31.57
C ASN A 51 -42.07 0.21 -30.53
N PHE A 52 -43.31 0.71 -30.39
CA PHE A 52 -44.30 0.13 -29.48
C PHE A 52 -44.74 -1.27 -29.92
N ARG A 53 -45.02 -1.49 -31.21
CA ARG A 53 -45.45 -2.80 -31.73
C ARG A 53 -44.35 -3.85 -31.70
N GLU A 54 -43.12 -3.47 -32.04
CA GLU A 54 -42.01 -4.42 -32.15
C GLU A 54 -41.41 -4.76 -30.78
N GLN A 55 -41.34 -3.80 -29.86
CA GLN A 55 -40.56 -3.92 -28.62
C GLN A 55 -41.31 -3.51 -27.35
N GLY A 56 -42.59 -3.16 -27.45
CA GLY A 56 -43.41 -2.77 -26.29
C GLY A 56 -42.98 -1.45 -25.62
N ALA A 57 -42.19 -0.62 -26.32
CA ALA A 57 -41.51 0.53 -25.71
C ALA A 57 -41.78 1.85 -26.44
N VAL A 58 -42.06 2.91 -25.67
CA VAL A 58 -42.14 4.30 -26.17
C VAL A 58 -40.85 5.12 -25.90
N ARG A 59 -39.89 4.54 -25.18
CA ARG A 59 -38.55 5.12 -24.95
C ARG A 59 -37.67 5.00 -26.20
N ASN A 60 -36.68 5.88 -26.33
CA ASN A 60 -35.65 5.71 -27.35
C ASN A 60 -34.84 4.45 -27.02
N LEU A 61 -34.59 3.62 -28.03
CA LEU A 61 -33.74 2.45 -27.89
C LEU A 61 -32.27 2.88 -27.82
N PRO A 62 -31.41 2.12 -27.10
CA PRO A 62 -29.97 2.35 -27.15
C PRO A 62 -29.51 2.25 -28.60
N GLY A 63 -28.87 3.30 -29.11
CA GLY A 63 -28.24 3.26 -30.43
C GLY A 63 -27.08 2.26 -30.44
N PRO A 64 -26.68 1.74 -31.61
CA PRO A 64 -25.44 0.99 -31.74
C PRO A 64 -24.31 1.89 -31.25
N GLY A 65 -23.67 1.49 -30.15
CA GLY A 65 -22.59 2.27 -29.55
C GLY A 65 -21.43 2.48 -30.54
N ARG A 66 -20.56 3.45 -30.26
CA ARG A 66 -19.37 3.73 -31.07
C ARG A 66 -18.50 2.46 -31.21
N HIS A 67 -18.15 2.10 -32.45
CA HIS A 67 -17.23 0.98 -32.72
C HIS A 67 -15.91 1.15 -31.95
N ARG A 68 -15.52 0.09 -31.22
CA ARG A 68 -14.23 0.04 -30.51
C ARG A 68 -13.14 -0.32 -31.51
N THR A 69 -12.24 0.63 -31.81
CA THR A 69 -11.18 0.45 -32.82
C THR A 69 -9.91 -0.20 -32.29
N VAL A 70 -9.63 -0.11 -30.99
CA VAL A 70 -8.38 -0.61 -30.40
C VAL A 70 -8.60 -1.76 -29.41
N HIS A 71 -9.80 -1.87 -28.83
CA HIS A 71 -10.18 -2.93 -27.91
C HIS A 71 -10.84 -4.08 -28.71
N THR A 72 -10.06 -4.71 -29.59
CA THR A 72 -10.46 -5.84 -30.44
C THR A 72 -9.95 -7.16 -29.85
N ALA A 73 -10.57 -8.27 -30.22
CA ALA A 73 -10.13 -9.61 -29.79
C ALA A 73 -8.65 -9.87 -30.16
N ASP A 74 -8.25 -9.48 -31.37
CA ASP A 74 -6.88 -9.64 -31.86
C ASP A 74 -5.87 -8.85 -31.01
N ASN A 75 -6.17 -7.59 -30.69
CA ASN A 75 -5.28 -6.78 -29.84
C ASN A 75 -5.22 -7.31 -28.40
N ILE A 76 -6.32 -7.88 -27.90
CA ILE A 76 -6.33 -8.54 -26.58
C ILE A 76 -5.40 -9.76 -26.61
N GLN A 77 -5.49 -10.59 -27.64
CA GLN A 77 -4.65 -11.78 -27.81
C GLN A 77 -3.17 -11.43 -27.96
N VAL A 78 -2.84 -10.42 -28.77
CA VAL A 78 -1.46 -9.93 -28.96
C VAL A 78 -0.88 -9.41 -27.65
N VAL A 79 -1.67 -8.68 -26.85
CA VAL A 79 -1.24 -8.22 -25.53
C VAL A 79 -1.02 -9.39 -24.57
N GLN A 80 -1.93 -10.38 -24.55
CA GLN A 80 -1.81 -11.57 -23.71
C GLN A 80 -0.54 -12.37 -24.02
N GLU A 81 -0.24 -12.60 -25.30
CA GLU A 81 0.95 -13.35 -25.69
C GLU A 81 2.24 -12.63 -25.31
N SER A 82 2.30 -11.32 -25.57
CA SER A 82 3.43 -10.48 -25.16
C SER A 82 3.69 -10.53 -23.65
N ILE A 83 2.65 -10.67 -22.81
CA ILE A 83 2.80 -10.77 -21.35
C ILE A 83 3.34 -12.14 -20.93
N ARG A 84 2.93 -13.21 -21.61
CA ARG A 84 3.44 -14.56 -21.35
C ARG A 84 4.92 -14.67 -21.65
N GLU A 85 5.37 -14.03 -22.74
CA GLU A 85 6.78 -14.04 -23.14
C GLU A 85 7.67 -13.22 -22.21
N ASP A 86 7.22 -12.04 -21.79
CA ASP A 86 8.00 -11.14 -20.92
C ASP A 86 7.06 -10.35 -20.00
N PRO A 87 6.78 -10.84 -18.78
CA PRO A 87 5.87 -10.18 -17.84
C PRO A 87 6.46 -8.91 -17.21
N GLU A 88 7.79 -8.77 -17.19
CA GLU A 88 8.48 -7.65 -16.52
C GLU A 88 8.56 -6.39 -17.39
N THR A 89 8.31 -6.52 -18.70
CA THR A 89 8.33 -5.39 -19.61
C THR A 89 7.26 -4.33 -19.25
N SER A 90 7.76 -3.11 -18.99
CA SER A 90 6.92 -1.96 -18.61
C SER A 90 5.84 -1.63 -19.64
N THR A 91 4.71 -1.10 -19.18
CA THR A 91 3.59 -0.66 -20.05
C THR A 91 4.01 0.34 -21.12
N ARG A 92 5.05 1.16 -20.87
CA ARG A 92 5.59 2.11 -21.86
C ARG A 92 6.32 1.38 -22.99
N ARG A 93 7.20 0.44 -22.65
CA ARG A 93 7.95 -0.34 -23.63
C ARG A 93 7.03 -1.25 -24.44
N ARG A 94 6.09 -1.93 -23.77
CA ARG A 94 5.07 -2.78 -24.40
C ARG A 94 4.18 -2.00 -25.37
N SER A 95 3.75 -0.80 -24.98
CA SER A 95 2.97 0.10 -25.85
C SER A 95 3.72 0.43 -27.14
N SER A 96 5.02 0.68 -27.05
CA SER A 96 5.86 0.95 -28.23
C SER A 96 6.05 -0.29 -29.10
N GLN A 97 6.26 -1.47 -28.51
CA GLN A 97 6.45 -2.73 -29.23
C GLN A 97 5.20 -3.17 -29.98
N LEU A 98 4.03 -3.01 -29.36
CA LEU A 98 2.75 -3.45 -29.91
C LEU A 98 2.06 -2.39 -30.78
N GLY A 99 2.65 -1.20 -30.93
CA GLY A 99 2.05 -0.09 -31.68
C GLY A 99 0.73 0.43 -31.09
N LEU A 100 0.46 0.15 -29.80
CA LEU A 100 -0.76 0.54 -29.11
C LEU A 100 -0.54 1.80 -28.29
N SER A 101 -1.53 2.68 -28.19
CA SER A 101 -1.47 3.78 -27.22
C SER A 101 -1.40 3.22 -25.79
N ARG A 102 -0.66 3.87 -24.89
CA ARG A 102 -0.54 3.46 -23.48
C ARG A 102 -1.91 3.32 -22.79
N THR A 103 -2.84 4.23 -23.09
CA THR A 103 -4.22 4.20 -22.60
C THR A 103 -5.00 2.99 -23.10
N SER A 104 -4.84 2.61 -24.36
CA SER A 104 -5.50 1.43 -24.92
C SER A 104 -4.93 0.16 -24.32
N LEU A 105 -3.59 0.07 -24.19
CA LEU A 105 -2.92 -1.03 -23.54
C LEU A 105 -3.41 -1.20 -22.09
N GLN A 106 -3.48 -0.13 -21.30
CA GLN A 106 -3.99 -0.19 -19.93
C GLN A 106 -5.44 -0.71 -19.84
N ARG A 107 -6.33 -0.27 -20.74
CA ARG A 107 -7.71 -0.79 -20.80
C ARG A 107 -7.76 -2.28 -21.12
N ILE A 108 -6.91 -2.75 -22.04
CA ILE A 108 -6.77 -4.17 -22.36
C ILE A 108 -6.26 -4.94 -21.14
N LEU A 109 -5.20 -4.47 -20.47
CA LEU A 109 -4.65 -5.08 -19.24
C LEU A 109 -5.72 -5.26 -18.15
N HIS A 110 -6.53 -4.22 -17.90
CA HIS A 110 -7.64 -4.33 -16.95
C HIS A 110 -8.74 -5.31 -17.40
N THR A 111 -8.99 -5.42 -18.71
CA THR A 111 -10.00 -6.36 -19.24
C THR A 111 -9.57 -7.82 -19.06
N ILE A 112 -8.27 -8.10 -19.16
CA ILE A 112 -7.70 -9.43 -18.93
C ILE A 112 -7.38 -9.68 -17.45
N GLY A 113 -7.84 -8.81 -16.54
CA GLY A 113 -7.71 -8.99 -15.10
C GLY A 113 -6.31 -8.71 -14.53
N LEU A 114 -5.44 -8.02 -15.27
CA LEU A 114 -4.10 -7.66 -14.80
C LEU A 114 -4.06 -6.27 -14.21
N PHE A 115 -3.41 -6.16 -13.05
CA PHE A 115 -3.25 -4.93 -12.29
C PHE A 115 -1.77 -4.55 -12.17
N PRO A 116 -1.45 -3.25 -12.06
CA PRO A 116 -0.09 -2.82 -11.81
C PRO A 116 0.31 -3.18 -10.37
N TYR A 117 1.30 -4.05 -10.20
CA TYR A 117 1.95 -4.35 -8.93
C TYR A 117 3.29 -3.61 -8.81
N LYS A 118 3.67 -3.24 -7.58
CA LYS A 118 4.91 -2.52 -7.31
C LYS A 118 6.01 -3.51 -6.96
N ILE A 119 7.13 -3.43 -7.68
CA ILE A 119 8.35 -4.20 -7.34
C ILE A 119 8.82 -3.78 -5.95
N GLN A 120 8.98 -4.75 -5.06
CA GLN A 120 9.63 -4.57 -3.77
C GLN A 120 11.15 -4.69 -3.96
N LEU A 121 11.88 -3.64 -3.62
CA LEU A 121 13.34 -3.68 -3.60
C LEU A 121 13.77 -4.24 -2.25
N VAL A 122 14.23 -5.48 -2.25
CA VAL A 122 14.79 -6.17 -1.09
C VAL A 122 16.29 -6.34 -1.27
N GLN A 123 17.04 -6.46 -0.17
CA GLN A 123 18.47 -6.78 -0.27
C GLN A 123 18.64 -8.17 -0.89
N GLU A 124 19.59 -8.32 -1.79
CA GLU A 124 19.89 -9.61 -2.38
C GLU A 124 20.36 -10.60 -1.30
N LEU A 125 19.67 -11.75 -1.20
CA LEU A 125 20.09 -12.85 -0.34
C LEU A 125 21.20 -13.63 -1.02
N LYS A 126 22.24 -13.95 -0.26
CA LYS A 126 23.31 -14.85 -0.69
C LYS A 126 22.89 -16.30 -0.41
N PRO A 127 23.44 -17.29 -1.13
CA PRO A 127 23.13 -18.72 -0.89
C PRO A 127 23.27 -19.17 0.57
N THR A 128 24.25 -18.62 1.30
CA THR A 128 24.46 -18.90 2.72
C THR A 128 23.40 -18.32 3.64
N ASP A 129 22.66 -17.31 3.19
CA ASP A 129 21.68 -16.61 4.01
C ASP A 129 20.40 -17.45 4.15
N TYR A 130 20.03 -18.22 3.11
CA TYR A 130 18.82 -19.06 3.13
C TYR A 130 18.83 -20.04 4.32
N GLN A 131 19.92 -20.79 4.48
CA GLN A 131 20.03 -21.74 5.58
C GLN A 131 20.03 -21.04 6.94
N GLN A 132 20.77 -19.93 7.09
CA GLN A 132 20.79 -19.16 8.35
C GLN A 132 19.41 -18.62 8.72
N ARG A 133 18.64 -18.16 7.74
CA ARG A 133 17.26 -17.71 7.91
C ARG A 133 16.33 -18.85 8.30
N LEU A 134 16.48 -20.01 7.65
CA LEU A 134 15.72 -21.22 7.96
C LEU A 134 16.01 -21.71 9.38
N ASP A 135 17.28 -21.84 9.76
CA ASP A 135 17.71 -22.25 11.10
C ASP A 135 17.15 -21.31 12.17
N TYR A 136 17.22 -19.99 11.93
CA TYR A 136 16.60 -19.00 12.80
C TYR A 136 15.10 -19.20 12.92
N ALA A 137 14.40 -19.33 11.79
CA ALA A 137 12.95 -19.46 11.76
C ALA A 137 12.48 -20.70 12.55
N ILE A 138 13.09 -21.85 12.31
CA ILE A 138 12.78 -23.10 13.02
C ILE A 138 13.03 -22.94 14.52
N TYR A 139 14.20 -22.40 14.91
CA TYR A 139 14.54 -22.25 16.32
C TYR A 139 13.66 -21.22 17.04
N PHE A 140 13.28 -20.14 16.36
CA PHE A 140 12.36 -19.12 16.88
C PHE A 140 10.97 -19.69 17.15
N GLN A 141 10.45 -20.49 16.22
CA GLN A 141 9.19 -21.19 16.39
C GLN A 141 9.25 -22.19 17.54
N GLN A 142 10.32 -22.98 17.62
CA GLN A 142 10.52 -23.93 18.73
C GLN A 142 10.51 -23.20 20.08
N LYS A 143 11.20 -22.05 20.19
CA LYS A 143 11.21 -21.25 21.42
C LYS A 143 9.83 -20.72 21.78
N ALA A 144 9.04 -20.30 20.80
CA ALA A 144 7.66 -19.87 21.02
C ALA A 144 6.74 -21.03 21.45
N GLN A 145 6.98 -22.25 20.95
CA GLN A 145 6.24 -23.46 21.36
C GLN A 145 6.61 -23.90 22.79
N GLU A 146 7.90 -23.86 23.14
CA GLU A 146 8.40 -24.22 24.48
C GLU A 146 7.89 -23.26 25.57
N ASN A 147 7.76 -21.96 25.25
CA ASN A 147 7.29 -20.94 26.15
C ASN A 147 6.29 -20.01 25.46
N PRO A 148 4.98 -20.17 25.71
CA PRO A 148 3.95 -19.30 25.13
C PRO A 148 4.15 -17.80 25.41
N ASN A 149 4.84 -17.45 26.50
CA ASN A 149 5.13 -16.06 26.85
C ASN A 149 6.42 -15.53 26.18
N PHE A 150 7.15 -16.33 25.40
CA PHE A 150 8.40 -15.92 24.76
C PHE A 150 8.21 -14.70 23.86
N ILE A 151 7.21 -14.74 22.96
CA ILE A 151 6.89 -13.64 22.04
C ILE A 151 6.45 -12.39 22.81
N HIS A 152 5.71 -12.56 23.90
CA HIS A 152 5.26 -11.44 24.71
C HIS A 152 6.39 -10.76 25.49
N ASN A 153 7.40 -11.54 25.88
CA ASN A 153 8.61 -11.08 26.56
C ASN A 153 9.74 -10.66 25.60
N LEU A 154 9.53 -10.67 24.29
CA LEU A 154 10.53 -10.29 23.30
C LEU A 154 10.45 -8.79 22.99
N ILE A 155 11.61 -8.13 23.01
CA ILE A 155 11.82 -6.79 22.47
C ILE A 155 12.64 -6.90 21.19
N MET A 156 12.10 -6.41 20.08
CA MET A 156 12.83 -6.29 18.81
C MET A 156 13.20 -4.83 18.56
N SER A 157 14.47 -4.57 18.32
CA SER A 157 14.99 -3.20 18.18
C SER A 157 15.67 -2.95 16.85
N ASP A 158 15.60 -1.70 16.40
CA ASP A 158 16.22 -1.24 15.16
C ASP A 158 16.34 0.29 15.15
N GLU A 159 17.09 0.82 14.18
CA GLU A 159 17.23 2.24 13.89
C GLU A 159 16.67 2.67 12.52
N ALA A 160 15.92 3.77 12.50
CA ALA A 160 15.43 4.38 11.27
C ALA A 160 15.83 5.85 11.12
N TYR A 161 16.10 6.25 9.88
CA TYR A 161 16.27 7.65 9.50
C TYR A 161 14.94 8.29 9.07
N PHE A 162 14.64 9.44 9.65
CA PHE A 162 13.55 10.33 9.23
C PHE A 162 14.14 11.63 8.69
N GLN A 163 13.65 12.10 7.54
CA GLN A 163 14.16 13.29 6.86
C GLN A 163 13.07 14.36 6.87
N LEU A 164 13.43 15.60 7.22
CA LEU A 164 12.46 16.68 7.43
C LEU A 164 11.62 17.02 6.20
N ASN A 165 12.22 16.95 5.02
CA ASN A 165 11.54 17.13 3.73
C ASN A 165 10.56 15.98 3.38
N GLY A 166 10.38 15.01 4.28
CA GLY A 166 9.80 13.73 3.97
C GLY A 166 10.70 12.99 2.99
N PHE A 167 10.80 11.68 3.09
CA PHE A 167 11.26 10.95 1.92
C PHE A 167 10.18 11.17 0.85
N VAL A 168 10.41 12.07 -0.11
CA VAL A 168 9.52 12.24 -1.25
C VAL A 168 9.58 10.94 -2.01
N ASN A 169 8.62 10.07 -1.71
CA ASN A 169 8.35 8.89 -2.48
C ASN A 169 7.91 9.39 -3.85
N LYS A 170 8.84 9.35 -4.82
CA LYS A 170 8.58 9.74 -6.22
C LYS A 170 7.35 9.03 -6.80
N GLN A 171 6.89 7.93 -6.20
CA GLN A 171 5.67 7.21 -6.57
C GLN A 171 4.37 7.85 -6.06
N ASN A 172 4.41 8.63 -4.96
CA ASN A 172 3.23 9.27 -4.36
C ASN A 172 3.14 10.79 -4.63
N CYS A 173 4.18 11.41 -5.19
CA CYS A 173 4.10 12.79 -5.64
C CYS A 173 3.33 12.89 -6.96
N ARG A 174 2.01 13.08 -6.88
CA ARG A 174 1.17 13.48 -8.01
C ARG A 174 0.82 14.95 -7.87
N ILE A 175 1.36 15.77 -8.78
CA ILE A 175 0.94 17.16 -8.95
C ILE A 175 -0.18 17.14 -9.99
N TRP A 176 -1.40 17.46 -9.58
CA TRP A 176 -2.53 17.64 -10.48
C TRP A 176 -2.56 19.12 -10.89
N ALA A 177 -2.36 19.40 -12.18
CA ALA A 177 -2.40 20.74 -12.73
C ALA A 177 -2.99 20.70 -14.15
N THR A 178 -3.71 21.75 -14.53
CA THR A 178 -4.30 21.93 -15.88
C THR A 178 -3.24 22.19 -16.96
N GLU A 179 -2.05 22.62 -16.55
CA GLU A 179 -0.86 22.78 -17.41
C GLU A 179 0.40 22.30 -16.67
N ASN A 180 1.49 22.01 -17.40
CA ASN A 180 2.73 21.53 -16.80
C ASN A 180 3.30 22.58 -15.84
N PRO A 181 3.35 22.30 -14.52
CA PRO A 181 3.65 23.33 -13.53
C PRO A 181 5.15 23.65 -13.45
N ARG A 182 6.01 22.99 -14.25
CA ARG A 182 7.47 23.15 -14.28
C ARG A 182 8.13 23.09 -12.89
N VAL A 183 7.52 22.35 -11.96
CA VAL A 183 7.99 22.26 -10.58
C VAL A 183 9.25 21.40 -10.55
N LEU A 184 10.38 22.05 -10.31
CA LEU A 184 11.64 21.39 -10.00
C LEU A 184 11.67 21.08 -8.51
N HIS A 185 11.57 19.80 -8.14
CA HIS A 185 11.80 19.39 -6.76
C HIS A 185 13.31 19.31 -6.51
N GLN A 186 13.87 20.38 -5.95
CA GLN A 186 15.26 20.45 -5.56
C GLN A 186 15.49 19.56 -4.34
N ARG A 187 16.39 18.58 -4.47
CA ARG A 187 16.89 17.80 -3.33
C ARG A 187 18.05 18.57 -2.71
N GLN A 188 17.96 18.87 -1.42
CA GLN A 188 19.13 19.37 -0.69
C GLN A 188 20.22 18.28 -0.64
N LEU A 189 21.48 18.69 -0.86
CA LEU A 189 22.64 17.80 -0.84
C LEU A 189 22.84 17.13 0.53
N HIS A 190 22.43 17.82 1.60
CA HIS A 190 22.46 17.35 2.99
C HIS A 190 21.07 17.54 3.62
N PRO A 191 20.15 16.57 3.46
CA PRO A 191 18.82 16.68 4.06
C PRO A 191 18.94 16.67 5.58
N VAL A 192 18.27 17.63 6.24
CA VAL A 192 18.13 17.62 7.69
C VAL A 192 17.35 16.37 8.09
N LYS A 193 17.93 15.56 8.96
CA LYS A 193 17.40 14.24 9.33
C LYS A 193 17.61 13.97 10.81
N CYS A 194 16.84 13.04 11.37
CA CYS A 194 17.10 12.44 12.68
C CYS A 194 17.20 10.92 12.57
N THR A 195 18.05 10.33 13.39
CA THR A 195 18.13 8.87 13.57
C THR A 195 17.39 8.51 14.84
N VAL A 196 16.45 7.59 14.72
CA VAL A 196 15.55 7.16 15.79
C VAL A 196 15.79 5.69 16.08
N TRP A 197 15.96 5.35 17.35
CA TRP A 197 15.94 3.98 17.84
C TRP A 197 14.64 3.71 18.59
N CYS A 198 14.04 2.54 18.35
CA CYS A 198 12.93 2.02 19.13
C CYS A 198 13.09 0.52 19.35
N GLY A 199 12.68 0.05 20.53
CA GLY A 199 12.44 -1.36 20.84
C GLY A 199 10.94 -1.63 20.90
N VAL A 200 10.43 -2.57 20.09
CA VAL A 200 9.02 -2.95 20.04
C VAL A 200 8.82 -4.26 20.81
N SER A 201 7.89 -4.27 21.76
CA SER A 201 7.40 -5.47 22.43
C SER A 201 5.90 -5.61 22.25
N SER A 202 5.31 -6.71 22.74
CA SER A 202 3.87 -6.91 22.69
C SER A 202 3.07 -5.96 23.59
N GLU A 203 3.72 -5.35 24.58
CA GLU A 203 3.06 -4.49 25.58
C GLU A 203 3.27 -3.00 25.31
N ARG A 204 4.46 -2.62 24.83
CA ARG A 204 4.85 -1.22 24.66
C ARG A 204 5.98 -1.06 23.65
N ILE A 205 6.20 0.18 23.26
CA ILE A 205 7.40 0.61 22.54
C ILE A 205 8.34 1.29 23.53
N ILE A 206 9.59 0.82 23.62
CA ILE A 206 10.68 1.52 24.31
C ILE A 206 11.30 2.48 23.31
N GLY A 207 11.13 3.78 23.53
CA GLY A 207 11.52 4.81 22.57
C GLY A 207 10.45 5.88 22.45
N PRO A 208 10.61 6.82 21.50
CA PRO A 208 11.76 6.95 20.60
C PRO A 208 13.00 7.50 21.31
N PHE A 209 14.18 6.94 21.02
CA PHE A 209 15.46 7.54 21.37
C PHE A 209 16.07 8.22 20.14
N PHE A 210 16.46 9.49 20.26
CA PHE A 210 17.05 10.25 19.16
C PHE A 210 18.57 10.35 19.35
N PHE A 211 19.34 9.94 18.35
CA PHE A 211 20.80 10.12 18.38
C PHE A 211 21.16 11.55 17.97
N GLU A 212 21.40 12.41 18.96
CA GLU A 212 21.70 13.83 18.77
C GLU A 212 22.79 14.35 19.70
N ASN A 213 23.41 15.47 19.33
CA ASN A 213 24.28 16.24 20.21
C ASN A 213 23.48 17.20 21.11
N GLU A 214 24.17 17.92 22.00
CA GLU A 214 23.57 18.91 22.91
C GLU A 214 22.78 20.02 22.20
N GLN A 215 23.05 20.24 20.91
CA GLN A 215 22.38 21.23 20.06
C GLN A 215 21.21 20.64 19.26
N GLY A 216 20.81 19.38 19.51
CA GLY A 216 19.69 18.71 18.85
C GLY A 216 19.96 18.25 17.40
N VAL A 217 21.22 18.28 16.97
CA VAL A 217 21.66 17.87 15.63
C VAL A 217 21.93 16.38 15.61
N ALA A 218 21.41 15.69 14.59
CA ALA A 218 21.59 14.25 14.45
C ALA A 218 23.07 13.86 14.27
N ILE A 219 23.49 12.86 15.03
CA ILE A 219 24.84 12.33 15.02
C ILE A 219 24.85 10.88 14.55
N SER A 220 25.99 10.43 14.00
CA SER A 220 26.16 9.04 13.61
C SER A 220 26.09 8.10 14.81
N VAL A 221 25.42 6.97 14.63
CA VAL A 221 25.43 5.88 15.60
C VAL A 221 26.78 5.19 15.50
N ASN A 222 27.56 5.23 16.58
CA ASN A 222 28.79 4.44 16.72
C ASN A 222 28.63 3.51 17.93
N GLY A 223 29.58 2.59 18.12
CA GLY A 223 29.51 1.62 19.20
C GLY A 223 29.40 2.23 20.59
N ASP A 224 30.12 3.33 20.86
CA ASP A 224 30.09 3.98 22.18
C ASP A 224 28.73 4.64 22.46
N ARG A 225 28.18 5.37 21.49
CA ARG A 225 26.86 6.01 21.61
C ARG A 225 25.75 4.98 21.72
N TYR A 226 25.85 3.89 20.97
CA TYR A 226 24.91 2.78 21.06
C TYR A 226 24.93 2.15 22.47
N ARG A 227 26.12 1.86 23.01
CA ARG A 227 26.25 1.36 24.39
C ARG A 227 25.76 2.35 25.44
N ALA A 228 26.02 3.64 25.27
CA ALA A 228 25.50 4.68 26.17
C ALA A 228 23.96 4.70 26.15
N MET A 229 23.33 4.56 24.98
CA MET A 229 21.89 4.42 24.84
C MET A 229 21.39 3.15 25.55
N LEU A 230 22.02 2.00 25.33
CA LEU A 230 21.65 0.75 26.03
C LEU A 230 21.72 0.91 27.55
N GLN A 231 22.79 1.52 28.07
CA GLN A 231 23.02 1.67 29.50
C GLN A 231 22.09 2.70 30.16
N ASN A 232 21.87 3.85 29.53
CA ASN A 232 21.19 4.98 30.15
C ASN A 232 19.70 5.05 29.79
N PHE A 233 19.28 4.41 28.69
CA PHE A 233 17.91 4.45 28.21
C PHE A 233 17.22 3.08 28.27
N VAL A 234 17.86 2.03 27.75
CA VAL A 234 17.23 0.70 27.69
C VAL A 234 17.24 -0.01 29.05
N ARG A 235 18.38 -0.06 29.74
CA ARG A 235 18.50 -0.74 31.04
C ARG A 235 17.44 -0.27 32.04
N PRO A 236 17.25 1.05 32.31
CA PRO A 236 16.20 1.49 33.24
C PRO A 236 14.79 1.09 32.81
N ALA A 237 14.53 1.05 31.49
CA ALA A 237 13.22 0.67 30.97
C ALA A 237 12.91 -0.81 31.21
N VAL A 238 13.92 -1.70 31.23
CA VAL A 238 13.74 -3.16 31.35
C VAL A 238 14.08 -3.73 32.73
N GLU A 239 14.59 -2.92 33.66
CA GLU A 239 15.12 -3.36 34.96
C GLU A 239 14.11 -4.18 35.77
N ASN A 240 12.82 -3.82 35.75
CA ASN A 240 11.76 -4.51 36.49
C ASN A 240 11.17 -5.72 35.74
N HIS A 241 11.74 -6.11 34.60
CA HIS A 241 11.22 -7.16 33.72
C HIS A 241 12.32 -8.19 33.39
N PRO A 242 12.73 -9.02 34.35
CA PRO A 242 13.88 -9.91 34.21
C PRO A 242 13.70 -11.00 33.14
N GLN A 243 12.47 -11.27 32.71
CA GLN A 243 12.14 -12.31 31.73
C GLN A 243 12.35 -11.88 30.27
N ILE A 244 12.70 -10.60 30.05
CA ILE A 244 12.77 -10.03 28.71
C ILE A 244 13.88 -10.65 27.87
N TRP A 245 13.54 -10.93 26.61
CA TRP A 245 14.47 -11.23 25.53
C TRP A 245 14.72 -9.97 24.70
N PHE A 246 15.97 -9.78 24.30
CA PHE A 246 16.37 -8.63 23.49
C PHE A 246 16.90 -9.07 22.13
N GLN A 247 16.31 -8.52 21.07
CA GLN A 247 16.74 -8.72 19.69
C GLN A 247 17.32 -7.44 19.10
N GLN A 248 18.45 -7.58 18.42
CA GLN A 248 19.08 -6.55 17.59
C GLN A 248 19.69 -7.19 16.33
N ASP A 249 19.93 -6.37 15.30
CA ASP A 249 20.47 -6.85 14.04
C ASP A 249 21.99 -7.14 14.09
N GLY A 250 22.55 -7.55 12.94
CA GLY A 250 23.95 -7.92 12.81
C GLY A 250 24.94 -6.76 12.58
N ALA A 251 24.58 -5.50 12.84
CA ALA A 251 25.46 -4.36 12.60
C ALA A 251 26.76 -4.43 13.43
N THR A 252 27.83 -3.79 12.94
CA THR A 252 29.16 -3.86 13.59
C THR A 252 29.14 -3.28 15.00
N ALA A 253 28.37 -2.21 15.25
CA ALA A 253 28.23 -1.62 16.59
C ALA A 253 27.51 -2.57 17.57
N HIS A 254 26.57 -3.37 17.06
CA HIS A 254 25.71 -4.27 17.84
C HIS A 254 26.46 -5.53 18.24
N THR A 255 27.31 -6.03 17.33
CA THR A 255 28.06 -7.27 17.48
C THR A 255 29.45 -7.11 18.11
N ALA A 256 29.88 -5.87 18.35
CA ALA A 256 31.15 -5.58 19.01
C ALA A 256 31.21 -6.25 20.39
N ARG A 257 32.38 -6.79 20.77
CA ARG A 257 32.57 -7.52 22.03
C ARG A 257 32.06 -6.73 23.24
N ALA A 258 32.41 -5.44 23.33
CA ALA A 258 31.96 -4.57 24.42
C ALA A 258 30.43 -4.43 24.47
N THR A 259 29.77 -4.36 23.32
CA THR A 259 28.30 -4.26 23.23
C THR A 259 27.65 -5.58 23.66
N MET A 260 28.15 -6.72 23.18
CA MET A 260 27.65 -8.04 23.57
C MET A 260 27.88 -8.33 25.07
N THR A 261 29.01 -7.88 25.64
CA THR A 261 29.24 -7.97 27.10
C THR A 261 28.21 -7.17 27.88
N LEU A 262 27.91 -5.93 27.46
CA LEU A 262 26.89 -5.11 28.08
C LEU A 262 25.49 -5.74 27.98
N LEU A 263 25.13 -6.28 26.82
CA LEU A 263 23.83 -6.95 26.66
C LEU A 263 23.70 -8.19 27.55
N ARG A 264 24.78 -8.98 27.71
CA ARG A 264 24.77 -10.13 28.65
C ARG A 264 24.62 -9.68 30.10
N ASP A 265 25.15 -8.53 30.48
CA ASP A 265 24.94 -7.97 31.82
C ASP A 265 23.47 -7.55 32.04
N ILE A 266 22.80 -7.03 31.01
CA ILE A 266 21.40 -6.57 31.11
C ILE A 266 20.41 -7.74 30.98
N PHE A 267 20.60 -8.64 30.00
CA PHE A 267 19.63 -9.65 29.59
C PHE A 267 20.08 -11.10 29.84
N GLY A 268 21.29 -11.32 30.34
CA GLY A 268 21.87 -12.66 30.46
C GLY A 268 21.99 -13.34 29.09
N GLU A 269 21.56 -14.60 29.01
CA GLU A 269 21.55 -15.39 27.77
C GLU A 269 20.31 -15.15 26.89
N ARG A 270 19.40 -14.25 27.29
CA ARG A 270 18.15 -13.94 26.57
C ARG A 270 18.38 -12.92 25.45
N ILE A 271 19.33 -13.21 24.57
CA ILE A 271 19.76 -12.30 23.50
C ILE A 271 19.64 -12.99 22.14
N ILE A 272 18.98 -12.30 21.21
CA ILE A 272 18.91 -12.65 19.79
C ILE A 272 19.72 -11.62 19.01
N SER A 273 20.94 -11.98 18.67
CA SER A 273 21.89 -11.11 17.99
C SER A 273 22.82 -11.98 17.17
N ARG A 274 23.57 -11.37 16.26
CA ARG A 274 24.70 -12.08 15.67
C ARG A 274 25.77 -12.32 16.76
N ASN A 275 26.34 -13.53 16.80
CA ASN A 275 27.30 -14.00 17.82
C ASN A 275 26.73 -14.24 19.24
N SER A 276 25.42 -14.44 19.39
CA SER A 276 24.80 -15.01 20.60
C SER A 276 24.39 -16.47 20.40
N ASN A 277 23.99 -17.14 21.48
CA ASN A 277 23.48 -18.51 21.45
C ASN A 277 22.22 -18.64 20.57
N PHE A 278 21.40 -17.60 20.55
CA PHE A 278 20.34 -17.44 19.55
C PHE A 278 20.85 -16.48 18.46
N ASN A 279 21.33 -17.03 17.34
CA ASN A 279 21.97 -16.23 16.29
C ASN A 279 20.95 -15.54 15.38
N TRP A 280 21.10 -14.22 15.18
CA TRP A 280 20.27 -13.45 14.25
C TRP A 280 20.72 -13.65 12.78
N PRO A 281 19.81 -13.94 11.83
CA PRO A 281 20.16 -14.17 10.44
C PRO A 281 20.49 -12.85 9.70
N PRO A 282 21.44 -12.87 8.75
CA PRO A 282 21.78 -11.69 7.96
C PRO A 282 20.65 -11.34 6.98
N ARG A 283 20.47 -10.03 6.73
CA ARG A 283 19.55 -9.48 5.69
C ARG A 283 18.09 -9.91 5.87
N SER A 284 17.61 -9.94 7.11
CA SER A 284 16.25 -10.36 7.47
C SER A 284 15.39 -9.23 8.10
N PRO A 285 15.27 -8.05 7.46
CA PRO A 285 14.37 -7.00 7.96
C PRO A 285 12.90 -7.45 7.94
N ASP A 286 12.54 -8.41 7.09
CA ASP A 286 11.21 -9.00 7.01
C ASP A 286 10.84 -9.89 8.21
N LEU A 287 11.75 -10.08 9.16
CA LEU A 287 11.56 -10.82 10.41
C LEU A 287 11.62 -9.93 11.66
N THR A 288 11.70 -8.60 11.54
CA THR A 288 11.70 -7.69 12.71
C THR A 288 10.40 -6.87 12.80
N ALA A 289 9.90 -6.67 14.02
CA ALA A 289 8.74 -5.80 14.24
C ALA A 289 8.96 -4.33 13.80
N PRO A 290 10.12 -3.69 14.07
CA PRO A 290 10.37 -2.33 13.60
C PRO A 290 10.27 -2.16 12.07
N ASP A 291 10.89 -3.05 11.29
CA ASP A 291 10.90 -2.95 9.83
C ASP A 291 9.58 -3.34 9.18
N CYS A 292 8.93 -4.40 9.71
CA CYS A 292 7.68 -4.90 9.14
C CYS A 292 6.48 -4.00 9.45
N PHE A 293 6.56 -3.21 10.52
CA PHE A 293 5.45 -2.40 11.01
C PHE A 293 5.85 -0.95 11.34
N LEU A 294 6.64 -0.73 12.39
CA LEU A 294 6.77 0.58 13.04
C LEU A 294 7.25 1.67 12.08
N TRP A 295 8.30 1.39 11.31
CA TRP A 295 8.88 2.39 10.41
C TRP A 295 7.97 2.74 9.23
N GLY A 296 7.26 1.75 8.69
CA GLY A 296 6.25 1.96 7.66
C GLY A 296 5.08 2.80 8.18
N TYR A 297 4.56 2.42 9.36
CA TYR A 297 3.48 3.12 10.04
C TYR A 297 3.83 4.59 10.31
N LEU A 298 4.96 4.84 10.98
CA LEU A 298 5.39 6.19 11.33
C LEU A 298 5.63 7.04 10.09
N LYS A 299 6.31 6.53 9.05
CA LYS A 299 6.52 7.28 7.80
C LYS A 299 5.21 7.63 7.08
N GLY A 300 4.14 6.87 7.31
CA GLY A 300 2.80 7.20 6.79
C GLY A 300 2.07 8.30 7.57
N LYS A 301 2.43 8.53 8.83
CA LYS A 301 1.69 9.40 9.77
C LYS A 301 2.41 10.71 10.09
N VAL A 302 3.71 10.65 10.40
CA VAL A 302 4.45 11.78 10.98
C VAL A 302 4.70 12.95 10.01
N TYR A 303 4.35 12.79 8.73
CA TYR A 303 4.45 13.84 7.71
C TYR A 303 3.10 14.44 7.28
N VAL A 304 1.98 14.00 7.88
CA VAL A 304 0.63 14.46 7.50
C VAL A 304 0.45 15.96 7.71
N ASN A 305 0.96 16.50 8.82
CA ASN A 305 0.94 17.94 9.13
C ASN A 305 2.09 18.73 8.48
N LYS A 306 2.95 18.08 7.68
CA LYS A 306 4.09 18.69 6.97
C LYS A 306 5.03 19.45 7.92
N PRO A 307 5.73 18.75 8.85
CA PRO A 307 6.60 19.40 9.83
C PRO A 307 7.69 20.20 9.11
N ARG A 308 7.95 21.40 9.62
CA ARG A 308 8.94 22.36 9.07
C ARG A 308 10.23 22.40 9.86
N THR A 309 10.24 21.81 11.05
CA THR A 309 11.44 21.69 11.90
C THR A 309 11.65 20.25 12.33
N ILE A 310 12.90 19.90 12.68
CA ILE A 310 13.22 18.58 13.23
C ILE A 310 12.49 18.35 14.55
N GLU A 311 12.34 19.37 15.40
CA GLU A 311 11.61 19.24 16.65
C GLU A 311 10.13 18.93 16.44
N GLU A 312 9.46 19.60 15.48
CA GLU A 312 8.09 19.23 15.10
C GLU A 312 8.00 17.77 14.63
N LEU A 313 8.96 17.32 13.82
CA LEU A 313 9.00 15.93 13.36
C LEU A 313 9.22 14.94 14.53
N LYS A 314 10.10 15.27 15.49
CA LYS A 314 10.32 14.44 16.69
C LYS A 314 9.08 14.40 17.56
N THR A 315 8.38 15.53 17.73
CA THR A 315 7.11 15.60 18.45
C THR A 315 6.05 14.72 17.79
N ASN A 316 5.89 14.81 16.47
CA ASN A 316 4.99 13.92 15.73
C ASN A 316 5.35 12.44 15.95
N ILE A 317 6.63 12.07 15.93
CA ILE A 317 7.08 10.69 16.17
C ILE A 317 6.70 10.22 17.58
N ARG A 318 6.93 11.07 18.60
CA ARG A 318 6.57 10.76 20.00
C ARG A 318 5.06 10.59 20.16
N GLU A 319 4.27 11.50 19.59
CA GLU A 319 2.81 11.46 19.64
C GLU A 319 2.27 10.21 18.95
N GLU A 320 2.72 9.92 17.72
CA GLU A 320 2.26 8.73 16.99
C GLU A 320 2.66 7.43 17.70
N ILE A 321 3.85 7.34 18.31
CA ILE A 321 4.24 6.17 19.12
C ILE A 321 3.32 6.01 20.33
N ASN A 322 3.04 7.09 21.07
CA ASN A 322 2.16 7.07 22.24
C ASN A 322 0.71 6.71 21.91
N ASN A 323 0.29 6.97 20.67
CA ASN A 323 -1.05 6.66 20.19
C ASN A 323 -1.21 5.21 19.69
N ILE A 324 -0.14 4.41 19.60
CA ILE A 324 -0.24 3.00 19.20
C ILE A 324 -0.76 2.17 20.39
N PRO A 325 -1.94 1.54 20.28
CA PRO A 325 -2.49 0.76 21.37
C PRO A 325 -1.77 -0.59 21.53
N PRO A 326 -1.65 -1.13 22.76
CA PRO A 326 -1.02 -2.43 23.03
C PRO A 326 -1.60 -3.60 22.21
N GLU A 327 -2.89 -3.54 21.87
CA GLU A 327 -3.59 -4.53 21.02
C GLU A 327 -2.94 -4.66 19.64
N VAL A 328 -2.51 -3.53 19.07
CA VAL A 328 -1.80 -3.52 17.78
C VAL A 328 -0.42 -4.13 17.96
N LEU A 329 0.27 -3.81 19.05
CA LEU A 329 1.61 -4.36 19.33
C LEU A 329 1.58 -5.88 19.52
N ARG A 330 0.58 -6.43 20.22
CA ARG A 330 0.36 -7.87 20.34
C ARG A 330 0.22 -8.53 18.96
N LYS A 331 -0.66 -8.00 18.11
CA LYS A 331 -0.83 -8.50 16.72
C LYS A 331 0.45 -8.40 15.90
N VAL A 332 1.25 -7.35 16.09
CA VAL A 332 2.54 -7.19 15.39
C VAL A 332 3.53 -8.27 15.82
N MET A 333 3.63 -8.56 17.12
CA MET A 333 4.52 -9.61 17.62
C MET A 333 4.06 -11.02 17.22
N GLU A 334 2.74 -11.27 17.20
CA GLU A 334 2.16 -12.50 16.63
C GLU A 334 2.46 -12.62 15.13
N ASN A 335 2.39 -11.50 14.38
CA ASN A 335 2.73 -11.48 12.97
C ASN A 335 4.22 -11.79 12.72
N VAL A 336 5.12 -11.37 13.61
CA VAL A 336 6.55 -11.76 13.52
C VAL A 336 6.71 -13.27 13.63
N LEU A 337 5.97 -13.93 14.53
CA LEU A 337 5.99 -15.39 14.62
C LEU A 337 5.43 -16.05 13.35
N GLU A 338 4.33 -15.54 12.81
CA GLU A 338 3.78 -16.02 11.53
C GLU A 338 4.77 -15.84 10.37
N ARG A 339 5.49 -14.72 10.33
CA ARG A 339 6.55 -14.48 9.36
C ARG A 339 7.70 -15.48 9.48
N ALA A 340 8.00 -15.96 10.69
CA ALA A 340 8.97 -17.04 10.87
C ALA A 340 8.45 -18.36 10.27
N HIS A 341 7.17 -18.71 10.46
CA HIS A 341 6.55 -19.87 9.80
C HIS A 341 6.64 -19.78 8.28
N LEU A 342 6.32 -18.62 7.70
CA LEU A 342 6.46 -18.42 6.25
C LEU A 342 7.91 -18.48 5.79
N CYS A 343 8.86 -17.98 6.59
CA CYS A 343 10.27 -18.03 6.25
C CYS A 343 10.77 -19.48 6.18
N GLU A 344 10.24 -20.36 7.04
CA GLU A 344 10.49 -21.80 6.95
C GLU A 344 9.83 -22.41 5.70
N ALA A 345 8.55 -22.11 5.45
CA ALA A 345 7.79 -22.63 4.31
C ALA A 345 8.42 -22.24 2.96
N GLU A 346 9.02 -21.06 2.89
CA GLU A 346 9.76 -20.55 1.74
C GLU A 346 11.26 -20.91 1.80
N TYR A 347 11.69 -21.89 2.62
CA TYR A 347 13.07 -22.38 2.68
C TYR A 347 14.13 -21.27 2.90
N GLY A 348 13.80 -20.26 3.71
CA GLY A 348 14.68 -19.13 4.00
C GLY A 348 14.73 -18.04 2.93
N HIS A 349 13.93 -18.14 1.86
CA HIS A 349 13.78 -17.07 0.88
C HIS A 349 13.02 -15.85 1.44
N HIS A 350 13.05 -14.75 0.70
CA HIS A 350 12.28 -13.55 1.05
C HIS A 350 10.79 -13.83 1.09
N LEU A 351 10.12 -13.26 2.09
CA LEU A 351 8.67 -13.32 2.19
C LEU A 351 8.03 -12.51 1.04
N ARG A 352 7.11 -13.14 0.32
CA ARG A 352 6.51 -12.57 -0.90
C ARG A 352 5.42 -11.53 -0.60
N ASP A 353 4.89 -11.50 0.63
CA ASP A 353 3.76 -10.65 1.02
C ASP A 353 4.01 -9.84 2.31
N ILE A 354 3.49 -8.61 2.33
CA ILE A 354 3.24 -7.87 3.57
C ILE A 354 1.96 -8.46 4.17
N ILE A 355 2.08 -9.38 5.12
CA ILE A 355 0.93 -9.90 5.85
C ILE A 355 0.43 -8.80 6.80
N PHE A 356 -0.58 -8.04 6.38
CA PHE A 356 -1.54 -7.46 7.32
C PHE A 356 -2.84 -8.22 7.11
N ASN A 357 -3.08 -9.24 7.95
CA ASN A 357 -4.42 -9.77 8.09
C ASN A 357 -5.23 -8.70 8.84
N ASN A 358 -6.16 -8.06 8.12
CA ASN A 358 -7.08 -7.05 8.66
C ASN A 358 -7.86 -7.57 9.88
#